data_AF-A0A3P5ZTY8-F1
#
_entry.id   AF-A0A3P5ZTY8-F1
#
_cell.length_a   1.000
_cell.length_b   1.000
_cell.length_c   1.000
_cell.angle_alpha   90.00
_cell.angle_beta   90.00
_cell.angle_gamma   90.00
#
_symmetry.space_group_name_H-M   'P 1'
#
loop_
_entity.id
_entity.type
_entity.pdbx_description
1 polymer ?
#
loop_
_entity_poly.entity_id
_entity_poly.type
_entity_poly.pdbx_seq_one_letter_code
_entity_poly.pdbx_strand_id
1 'polypeptide(L)'
;MLYHLQFHPIGASLALFLPDYSTIKKGVYRGPTSIDSVYKCPHAVSIYAIEVVDGETIALVKSTHGTELGDKGYFRVSLDTMLVEVPHKGKTANRDFARPCRLLSRFCFPKLPPLQV
;
A
#
# COMPACT_ATOMS: atom_id res chain seq x y z
N MET A 1 -12.87 -6.62 7.25
CA MET A 1 -12.03 -5.43 6.98
C MET A 1 -12.29 -4.86 5.61
N LEU A 2 -11.93 -5.52 4.51
CA LEU A 2 -12.19 -5.01 3.15
C LEU A 2 -13.68 -4.94 2.79
N TYR A 3 -14.54 -5.71 3.47
CA TYR A 3 -16.00 -5.56 3.37
C TYR A 3 -16.50 -4.15 3.73
N HIS A 4 -15.72 -3.29 4.38
CA HIS A 4 -16.17 -1.92 4.62
C HIS A 4 -16.13 -1.04 3.36
N LEU A 5 -15.42 -1.47 2.30
CA LEU A 5 -15.33 -0.72 1.04
C LEU A 5 -16.67 -0.55 0.32
N GLN A 6 -17.65 -1.43 0.56
CA GLN A 6 -19.02 -1.27 0.05
C GLN A 6 -19.76 -0.07 0.65
N PHE A 7 -19.25 0.52 1.75
CA PHE A 7 -19.86 1.68 2.41
C PHE A 7 -19.00 2.93 2.31
N HIS A 8 -17.69 2.80 2.48
CA HIS A 8 -16.76 3.93 2.48
C HIS A 8 -15.32 3.48 2.20
N PRO A 9 -14.45 4.41 1.75
CA PRO A 9 -13.02 4.14 1.63
C PRO A 9 -12.40 3.67 2.96
N ILE A 10 -11.30 2.93 2.84
CA ILE A 10 -10.49 2.45 3.97
C ILE A 10 -9.12 3.13 3.89
N GLY A 11 -8.72 3.82 4.95
CA GLY A 11 -7.36 4.35 5.05
C GLY A 11 -6.36 3.22 5.33
N ALA A 12 -5.15 3.34 4.80
CA ALA A 12 -4.07 2.38 5.04
C ALA A 12 -2.70 3.06 5.00
N SER A 13 -1.73 2.43 5.63
CA SER A 13 -0.31 2.77 5.56
C SER A 13 0.37 1.93 4.50
N LEU A 14 0.88 2.58 3.45
CA LEU A 14 1.66 2.01 2.36
C LEU A 14 3.16 2.09 2.66
N ALA A 15 3.90 1.00 2.54
CA ALA A 15 5.36 1.04 2.56
C ALA A 15 5.90 1.67 1.25
N LEU A 16 6.51 2.85 1.36
CA LEU A 16 6.97 3.63 0.21
C LEU A 16 8.46 3.35 -0.07
N PHE A 17 8.73 2.93 -1.30
CA PHE A 17 10.07 2.67 -1.83
C PHE A 17 10.32 3.56 -3.05
N LEU A 18 11.49 4.18 -3.13
CA LEU A 18 11.91 4.99 -4.29
C LEU A 18 13.09 4.32 -5.00
N PRO A 19 13.16 4.36 -6.34
CA PRO A 19 12.30 5.15 -7.24
C PRO A 19 10.98 4.46 -7.66
N ASP A 20 10.70 3.23 -7.22
CA ASP A 20 9.55 2.45 -7.69
C ASP A 20 8.24 3.21 -7.55
N TYR A 21 8.00 3.88 -6.42
CA TYR A 21 6.78 4.65 -6.19
C TYR A 21 6.62 5.84 -7.16
N SER A 22 7.68 6.60 -7.43
CA SER A 22 7.61 7.74 -8.36
C SER A 22 7.53 7.32 -9.82
N THR A 23 7.81 6.05 -10.13
CA THR A 23 7.87 5.52 -11.50
C THR A 23 6.72 4.56 -11.84
N ILE A 24 5.76 4.35 -10.94
CA ILE A 24 4.58 3.46 -11.11
C ILE A 24 3.84 3.74 -12.44
N LYS A 25 3.75 5.01 -12.85
CA LYS A 25 2.91 5.45 -13.99
C LYS A 25 1.49 4.85 -13.85
N LYS A 26 0.98 4.15 -14.87
CA LYS A 26 -0.33 3.46 -14.86
C LYS A 26 -0.26 2.00 -14.37
N GLY A 27 0.88 1.57 -13.85
CA GLY A 27 1.14 0.21 -13.41
C GLY A 27 0.59 -0.09 -12.02
N VAL A 28 0.84 -1.32 -11.57
CA VAL A 28 0.58 -1.75 -10.20
C VAL A 28 1.85 -1.59 -9.37
N TYR A 29 1.75 -0.89 -8.26
CA TYR A 29 2.84 -0.80 -7.29
C TYR A 29 3.01 -2.11 -6.53
N ARG A 30 4.21 -2.68 -6.64
CA ARG A 30 4.61 -3.96 -6.01
C ARG A 30 5.77 -3.78 -5.03
N GLY A 31 5.99 -2.56 -4.52
CA GLY A 31 7.10 -2.28 -3.63
C GLY A 31 8.45 -2.22 -4.35
N PRO A 32 9.54 -2.70 -3.73
CA PRO A 32 10.90 -2.57 -4.26
C PRO A 32 11.19 -3.62 -5.33
N THR A 33 10.89 -3.28 -6.59
CA THR A 33 11.16 -4.15 -7.75
C THR A 33 12.44 -3.77 -8.48
N SER A 34 12.91 -2.53 -8.33
CA SER A 34 14.20 -2.07 -8.83
C SER A 34 15.36 -2.42 -7.89
N ILE A 35 16.55 -2.63 -8.46
CA ILE A 35 17.79 -2.82 -7.69
C ILE A 35 18.17 -1.58 -6.86
N ASP A 36 17.81 -0.40 -7.34
CA ASP A 36 18.08 0.88 -6.67
C ASP A 36 16.98 1.27 -5.67
N SER A 37 16.06 0.33 -5.39
CA SER A 37 14.92 0.61 -4.54
C SER A 37 15.31 0.73 -3.08
N VAL A 38 14.92 1.84 -2.47
CA VAL A 38 15.20 2.14 -1.07
C VAL A 38 13.92 2.49 -0.34
N TYR A 39 13.68 1.84 0.78
CA TYR A 39 12.60 2.21 1.70
C TYR A 39 12.78 3.65 2.18
N LYS A 40 11.72 4.45 2.08
CA LYS A 40 11.72 5.84 2.55
C LYS A 40 10.93 6.04 3.82
N CYS A 41 9.65 5.65 3.79
CA CYS A 41 8.73 5.88 4.91
C CYS A 41 7.43 5.09 4.73
N PRO A 42 6.62 4.98 5.79
CA PRO A 42 5.20 4.69 5.65
C PRO A 42 4.47 5.93 5.08
N HIS A 43 3.55 5.70 4.14
CA HIS A 43 2.74 6.74 3.49
C HIS A 43 1.24 6.45 3.62
N ALA A 44 0.43 7.45 3.95
CA ALA A 44 -1.01 7.27 4.09
C ALA A 44 -1.71 7.30 2.73
N VAL A 45 -2.57 6.30 2.48
CA VAL A 45 -3.40 6.20 1.27
C VAL A 45 -4.84 5.87 1.62
N SER A 46 -5.76 6.18 0.71
CA SER A 46 -7.18 5.80 0.82
C SER A 46 -7.51 4.74 -0.22
N ILE A 47 -7.86 3.54 0.22
CA ILE A 47 -8.35 2.45 -0.62
C ILE A 47 -9.82 2.69 -0.88
N TYR A 48 -10.23 2.79 -2.14
CA TYR A 48 -11.63 3.05 -2.50
C TYR A 48 -12.30 1.85 -3.20
N ALA A 49 -11.52 0.91 -3.72
CA ALA A 49 -12.04 -0.30 -4.35
C ALA A 49 -10.96 -1.38 -4.41
N ILE A 50 -11.39 -2.60 -4.76
CA ILE A 50 -10.52 -3.75 -5.02
C ILE A 50 -10.95 -4.35 -6.35
N GLU A 51 -9.98 -4.77 -7.14
CA GLU A 51 -10.19 -5.56 -8.35
C GLU A 51 -9.31 -6.79 -8.33
N VAL A 52 -9.72 -7.84 -9.05
CA VAL A 52 -8.87 -9.00 -9.32
C VAL A 52 -8.50 -8.94 -10.80
N VAL A 53 -7.19 -8.86 -11.08
CA VAL A 53 -6.66 -8.76 -12.45
C VAL A 53 -5.65 -9.87 -12.64
N ASP A 54 -5.89 -10.74 -13.63
CA ASP A 54 -5.03 -11.89 -13.94
C ASP A 54 -4.72 -12.79 -12.72
N GLY A 55 -5.71 -12.95 -11.83
CA GLY A 55 -5.60 -13.75 -10.60
C GLY A 55 -4.95 -13.03 -9.42
N GLU A 56 -4.53 -11.78 -9.58
CA GLU A 56 -3.94 -10.97 -8.52
C GLU A 56 -4.95 -10.01 -7.89
N THR A 57 -4.94 -9.91 -6.56
CA THR A 57 -5.77 -8.96 -5.82
C THR A 57 -5.12 -7.57 -5.77
N ILE A 58 -5.77 -6.59 -6.40
CA ILE A 58 -5.29 -5.21 -6.52
C ILE A 58 -6.18 -4.25 -5.72
N ALA A 59 -5.57 -3.46 -4.85
CA ALA A 59 -6.22 -2.32 -4.22
C ALA A 59 -6.14 -1.09 -5.15
N LEU A 60 -7.28 -0.45 -5.39
CA LEU A 60 -7.35 0.86 -6.02
C LEU A 60 -7.25 1.94 -4.95
N VAL A 61 -6.24 2.80 -5.06
CA VAL A 61 -5.90 3.75 -4.00
C VAL A 61 -5.76 5.18 -4.50
N LYS A 62 -6.05 6.12 -3.61
CA LYS A 62 -5.79 7.56 -3.78
C LYS A 62 -4.65 8.00 -2.85
N SER A 63 -3.67 8.69 -3.42
CA SER A 63 -2.57 9.34 -2.69
C SER A 63 -2.90 10.78 -2.29
N THR A 64 -2.15 11.31 -1.33
CA THR A 64 -2.10 12.75 -0.99
C THR A 64 -0.91 13.48 -1.64
N HIS A 65 -0.05 12.80 -2.40
CA HIS A 65 1.14 13.39 -3.05
C HIS A 65 0.85 14.16 -4.35
N GLY A 66 -0.32 14.79 -4.46
CA GLY A 66 -0.72 15.54 -5.65
C GLY A 66 -1.16 14.67 -6.84
N THR A 67 -1.38 15.33 -7.98
CA THR A 67 -2.01 14.71 -9.17
C THR A 67 -1.02 14.13 -10.18
N GLU A 68 0.28 14.39 -10.01
CA GLU A 68 1.33 13.91 -10.93
C GLU A 68 1.67 12.44 -10.72
N LEU A 69 1.36 11.90 -9.54
CA LEU A 69 1.52 10.49 -9.25
C LEU A 69 0.38 9.68 -9.87
N GLY A 70 0.74 8.63 -10.60
CA GLY A 70 -0.24 7.69 -11.16
C GLY A 70 -1.14 8.35 -12.20
N ASP A 71 -2.44 8.09 -12.12
CA ASP A 71 -3.47 8.78 -12.89
C ASP A 71 -4.19 9.78 -11.96
N LYS A 72 -3.82 11.06 -12.03
CA LYS A 72 -4.40 12.15 -11.23
C LYS A 72 -4.37 11.90 -9.71
N GLY A 73 -3.30 11.29 -9.21
CA GLY A 73 -3.12 10.93 -7.80
C GLY A 73 -3.71 9.57 -7.40
N TYR A 74 -4.33 8.85 -8.34
CA TYR A 74 -4.86 7.51 -8.17
C TYR A 74 -3.92 6.48 -8.78
N PHE A 75 -3.77 5.34 -8.12
CA PHE A 75 -2.92 4.25 -8.62
C PHE A 75 -3.34 2.90 -8.02
N ARG A 76 -2.70 1.85 -8.49
CA ARG A 76 -2.96 0.46 -8.11
C ARG A 76 -1.86 -0.05 -7.18
N VAL A 77 -2.24 -0.81 -6.15
CA VAL A 77 -1.29 -1.47 -5.24
C VAL A 77 -1.63 -2.95 -5.12
N SER A 78 -0.62 -3.80 -5.23
CA SER A 78 -0.77 -5.24 -4.98
C SER A 78 -1.08 -5.52 -3.51
N LEU A 79 -2.16 -6.27 -3.24
CA LEU A 79 -2.43 -6.81 -1.90
C LEU A 79 -1.73 -8.14 -1.64
N ASP A 80 -1.26 -8.79 -2.71
CA ASP A 80 -0.63 -10.11 -2.67
C ASP A 80 0.89 -10.02 -2.50
N THR A 81 1.48 -8.84 -2.74
CA THR A 81 2.90 -8.61 -2.49
C THR A 81 3.22 -8.68 -1.00
N MET A 82 4.17 -9.56 -0.66
CA MET A 82 4.78 -9.65 0.65
C MET A 82 6.24 -9.17 0.62
N LEU A 83 6.65 -8.48 1.67
CA LEU A 83 8.00 -7.99 1.88
C LEU A 83 8.63 -8.68 3.07
N VAL A 84 9.92 -9.01 2.96
CA VAL A 84 10.76 -9.41 4.07
C VAL A 84 12.17 -8.87 3.81
N GLU A 85 12.75 -8.20 4.80
CA GLU A 85 14.14 -7.80 4.73
C GLU A 85 15.01 -8.96 5.21
N VAL A 86 15.86 -9.47 4.32
CA VAL A 86 16.81 -10.52 4.65
C VAL A 86 18.00 -9.87 5.38
N PRO A 87 18.26 -10.21 6.65
CA PRO A 87 19.39 -9.66 7.38
C PRO A 87 20.70 -10.06 6.70
N HIS A 88 21.64 -9.13 6.60
CA HIS A 88 23.00 -9.41 6.16
C HIS A 88 24.02 -8.91 7.18
N LYS A 89 25.22 -9.49 7.16
CA LYS A 89 26.25 -9.26 8.19
C LYS A 89 26.51 -7.76 8.37
N GLY A 90 26.42 -7.30 9.62
CA GLY A 90 26.68 -5.91 10.00
C GLY A 90 25.49 -4.94 9.85
N LYS A 91 24.31 -5.40 9.41
CA LYS A 91 23.12 -4.55 9.31
C LYS A 91 21.93 -5.17 10.02
N THR A 92 21.34 -4.44 10.95
CA THR A 92 20.06 -4.83 11.54
C THR A 92 18.95 -4.53 10.55
N ALA A 93 18.11 -5.52 10.27
CA ALA A 93 16.91 -5.33 9.45
C ALA A 93 16.02 -4.25 10.06
N ASN A 94 15.34 -3.49 9.19
CA ASN A 94 14.28 -2.59 9.61
C ASN A 94 13.20 -3.40 10.34
N ARG A 95 12.82 -2.92 11.53
CA ARG A 95 11.85 -3.59 12.40
C ARG A 95 10.53 -3.89 11.68
N ASP A 96 10.10 -3.01 10.77
CA ASP A 96 8.85 -3.17 10.03
C ASP A 96 8.92 -4.31 8.99
N PHE A 97 10.12 -4.70 8.57
CA PHE A 97 10.37 -5.72 7.53
C PHE A 97 11.11 -6.96 8.04
N ALA A 98 11.43 -7.04 9.34
CA ALA A 98 12.10 -8.19 9.95
C ALA A 98 11.27 -9.49 9.94
N ARG A 99 9.97 -9.38 9.65
CA ARG A 99 9.05 -10.50 9.43
C ARG A 99 8.26 -10.24 8.15
N PRO A 100 7.78 -11.30 7.47
CA PRO A 100 6.94 -11.14 6.29
C PRO A 100 5.76 -10.19 6.57
N CYS A 101 5.67 -9.10 5.81
CA CYS A 101 4.61 -8.10 5.94
C CYS A 101 4.04 -7.75 4.56
N ARG A 102 2.87 -7.11 4.53
CA ARG A 102 2.25 -6.64 3.28
C ARG A 102 2.69 -5.20 2.97
N LEU A 103 2.52 -4.77 1.72
CA LEU A 103 2.71 -3.36 1.34
C LEU A 103 1.75 -2.42 2.06
N LEU A 104 0.50 -2.83 2.19
CA LEU A 104 -0.56 -2.08 2.88
C LEU A 104 -0.78 -2.66 4.28
N SER A 105 -0.75 -1.79 5.28
CA SER A 105 -0.88 -2.13 6.69
C SER A 105 -1.67 -1.07 7.45
N ARG A 106 -1.92 -1.29 8.75
CA ARG A 106 -2.56 -0.31 9.66
C ARG A 106 -3.87 0.28 9.10
N PHE A 107 -4.76 -0.59 8.65
CA PHE A 107 -6.04 -0.21 8.06
C PHE A 107 -6.91 0.54 9.07
N CYS A 108 -7.47 1.67 8.66
CA CYS A 108 -8.39 2.47 9.45
C CYS A 108 -9.68 2.73 8.67
N PHE A 109 -10.80 2.66 9.37
CA PHE A 109 -12.11 2.91 8.80
C PHE A 109 -13.04 3.44 9.89
N PRO A 110 -14.01 4.32 9.54
CA PRO A 110 -14.98 4.81 10.49
C PRO A 110 -15.79 3.65 11.06
N LYS A 111 -15.91 3.61 12.38
CA LYS A 111 -16.92 2.79 13.06
C LYS A 111 -18.10 3.71 13.32
N LEU A 112 -19.23 3.45 12.69
CA LEU A 112 -20.46 4.14 13.05
C LEU A 112 -20.78 3.77 14.52
N PRO A 113 -21.14 4.76 15.36
CA PRO A 113 -21.64 4.44 16.70
C PRO A 113 -22.86 3.52 16.59
N PRO A 114 -23.08 2.62 17.57
CA PRO A 114 -24.29 1.81 17.58
C PRO A 114 -25.51 2.73 17.55
N LEU A 115 -26.49 2.40 16.71
CA LEU A 115 -27.79 3.06 16.72
C LEU A 115 -28.35 2.97 18.13
N GLN A 116 -28.52 4.12 18.79
CA GLN A 116 -29.34 4.20 19.99
C GLN A 116 -30.79 4.01 19.52
N VAL A 117 -31.32 2.81 19.74
CA VAL A 117 -32.74 2.47 19.54
C VAL A 117 -33.48 2.70 20.84
#